data_AF-A0A7S1WHV9-F1
#
_entry.id   AF-A0A7S1WHV9-F1
#
_cell.length_a   1.000
_cell.length_b   1.000
_cell.length_c   1.000
_cell.angle_alpha   90.00
_cell.angle_beta   90.00
_cell.angle_gamma   90.00
#
_symmetry.space_group_name_H-M   'P 1'
#
loop_
_entity.id
_entity.type
_entity.pdbx_description
1 polymer ?
#
loop_
_entity_poly.entity_id
_entity_poly.type
_entity_poly.pdbx_seq_one_letter_code
_entity_poly.pdbx_strand_id
1 'polypeptide(L)'
;MSGQMQAAFAALVASLGAFLFGLDIGYIAPILECASFKRDVAHLPDWNDPHSKIPSGVVGFTVGIFSLGCIITSMPVVSSYFLDTWGRRSSIIFGTMIFLVGCIIQA
;
A
#
# COMPACT_ATOMS: atom_id res chain seq x y z
N MET A 1 -34.22 -10.02 -5.57
CA MET A 1 -32.87 -9.93 -6.17
C MET A 1 -31.98 -10.93 -5.44
N SER A 2 -31.49 -11.94 -6.15
CA SER A 2 -30.93 -13.18 -5.61
C SER A 2 -29.70 -12.93 -4.73
N GLY A 3 -29.60 -13.62 -3.58
CA GLY A 3 -28.47 -13.47 -2.65
C GLY A 3 -27.10 -13.71 -3.28
N GLN A 4 -27.05 -14.45 -4.39
CA GLN A 4 -25.83 -14.63 -5.20
C GLN A 4 -25.32 -13.32 -5.80
N MET A 5 -26.21 -12.41 -6.21
CA MET A 5 -25.83 -11.12 -6.78
C MET A 5 -25.27 -10.17 -5.70
N GLN A 6 -25.79 -10.23 -4.48
CA GLN A 6 -25.26 -9.47 -3.35
C GLN A 6 -23.87 -9.97 -2.93
N ALA A 7 -23.68 -11.28 -2.89
CA ALA A 7 -22.37 -11.88 -2.60
C ALA A 7 -21.33 -11.54 -3.67
N ALA A 8 -21.71 -11.59 -4.96
CA ALA A 8 -20.83 -11.19 -6.06
C ALA A 8 -20.42 -9.72 -5.97
N PHE A 9 -21.36 -8.82 -5.65
CA PHE A 9 -21.06 -7.41 -5.46
C PHE A 9 -20.11 -7.17 -4.28
N ALA A 10 -20.36 -7.83 -3.13
CA ALA A 10 -19.49 -7.73 -1.97
C ALA A 10 -18.07 -8.27 -2.26
N ALA A 11 -17.95 -9.38 -2.99
CA ALA A 11 -16.67 -9.94 -3.40
C ALA A 11 -15.91 -9.01 -4.36
N LEU A 12 -16.60 -8.38 -5.32
CA LEU A 12 -16.01 -7.38 -6.21
C LEU A 12 -15.43 -6.20 -5.42
N VAL A 13 -16.21 -5.61 -4.51
CA VAL A 13 -15.76 -4.49 -3.69
C VAL A 13 -14.59 -4.91 -2.79
N ALA A 14 -14.64 -6.09 -2.18
CA ALA A 14 -13.54 -6.61 -1.37
C ALA A 14 -12.26 -6.82 -2.20
N SER A 15 -12.38 -7.25 -3.46
CA SER A 15 -11.24 -7.49 -4.36
C SER A 15 -10.50 -6.21 -4.75
N LEU A 16 -11.14 -5.04 -4.66
CA LEU A 16 -10.50 -3.75 -4.92
C LEU A 16 -9.35 -3.47 -3.95
N GLY A 17 -9.42 -3.97 -2.71
CA GLY A 17 -8.32 -3.85 -1.76
C GLY A 17 -7.07 -4.61 -2.21
N ALA A 18 -7.25 -5.83 -2.73
CA ALA A 18 -6.16 -6.61 -3.30
C ALA A 18 -5.61 -5.98 -4.60
N PHE A 19 -6.47 -5.37 -5.40
CA PHE A 19 -6.05 -4.62 -6.59
C PHE A 19 -5.20 -3.40 -6.22
N LEU A 20 -5.65 -2.58 -5.25
CA LEU A 20 -4.89 -1.42 -4.76
C LEU A 20 -3.52 -1.82 -4.21
N PHE A 21 -3.47 -2.90 -3.44
CA PHE A 21 -2.21 -3.45 -2.93
C PHE A 21 -1.23 -3.83 -4.05
N GLY A 22 -1.71 -4.49 -5.11
CA GLY A 22 -0.90 -4.80 -6.29
C GLY A 22 -0.44 -3.55 -7.05
N LEU A 23 -1.29 -2.53 -7.10
CA LEU A 23 -0.98 -1.24 -7.73
C LEU A 23 0.16 -0.52 -6.97
N ASP A 24 0.16 -0.51 -5.64
CA ASP A 24 1.25 0.08 -4.83
C ASP A 24 2.62 -0.56 -5.11
N ILE A 25 2.67 -1.88 -5.17
CA ILE A 25 3.91 -2.61 -5.50
C ILE A 25 4.34 -2.27 -6.93
N GLY A 26 3.39 -2.10 -7.85
CA GLY A 26 3.65 -1.81 -9.26
C GLY A 26 4.20 -0.41 -9.52
N TYR A 27 3.67 0.63 -8.85
CA TYR A 27 4.07 2.02 -9.14
C TYR A 27 5.24 2.54 -8.31
N ILE A 28 5.65 1.84 -7.25
CA ILE A 28 6.73 2.33 -6.37
C ILE A 28 8.04 2.60 -7.14
N ALA A 29 8.39 1.72 -8.08
CA ALA A 29 9.58 1.85 -8.92
C ALA A 29 9.57 3.08 -9.83
N PRO A 30 8.52 3.34 -10.65
CA PRO A 30 8.47 4.56 -11.45
C PRO A 30 8.39 5.84 -10.62
N ILE A 31 7.76 5.84 -9.43
CA ILE A 31 7.75 7.03 -8.55
C ILE A 31 9.15 7.40 -8.06
N LEU A 32 9.98 6.41 -7.73
CA LEU A 32 11.37 6.65 -7.32
C LEU A 32 12.21 7.30 -8.44
N GLU A 33 11.81 7.12 -9.70
CA GLU A 33 12.44 7.76 -10.85
C GLU A 33 11.85 9.14 -11.20
N CYS A 34 10.73 9.53 -10.60
CA CYS A 34 10.12 10.84 -10.84
C CYS A 34 10.97 11.99 -10.29
N ALA A 35 11.09 13.07 -11.08
CA ALA A 35 11.83 14.27 -10.71
C ALA A 35 11.29 14.93 -9.42
N SER A 36 9.96 14.96 -9.23
CA SER A 36 9.34 15.50 -8.02
C SER A 36 9.76 14.72 -6.76
N PHE A 37 9.82 13.39 -6.83
CA PHE A 37 10.24 12.57 -5.69
C PHE A 37 11.73 12.76 -5.39
N LYS A 38 12.57 12.82 -6.43
CA LYS A 38 14.02 13.10 -6.29
C LYS A 38 14.28 14.47 -5.65
N ARG A 39 13.46 15.48 -5.98
CA ARG A 39 13.55 16.83 -5.43
C ARG A 39 13.01 16.94 -4.01
N ASP A 40 11.78 16.47 -3.77
CA ASP A 40 11.02 16.80 -2.55
C ASP A 40 11.24 15.77 -1.43
N VAL A 41 11.53 14.51 -1.76
CA VAL A 41 11.73 13.44 -0.76
C VAL A 41 13.21 13.12 -0.59
N ALA A 42 13.90 12.87 -1.71
CA ALA A 42 15.30 12.44 -1.65
C ALA A 42 16.30 13.61 -1.59
N HIS A 43 15.83 14.86 -1.76
CA HIS A 43 16.62 16.09 -1.67
C HIS A 43 17.91 16.05 -2.50
N LEU A 44 17.86 15.44 -3.69
CA LEU A 44 19.04 15.33 -4.55
C LEU A 44 19.38 16.71 -5.16
N PRO A 45 20.65 17.14 -5.10
CA PRO A 45 21.08 18.38 -5.74
C PRO A 45 20.92 18.32 -7.27
N ASP A 46 21.12 17.14 -7.86
CA ASP A 46 21.04 16.88 -9.31
C ASP A 46 19.70 16.23 -9.71
N TRP A 47 18.58 16.70 -9.16
CA TRP A 47 17.25 16.12 -9.41
C TRP A 47 16.79 16.18 -10.89
N ASN A 48 17.39 17.07 -11.70
CA ASN A 48 17.08 17.25 -13.12
C ASN A 48 17.94 16.35 -14.03
N ASP A 49 18.94 15.64 -13.50
CA ASP A 49 19.77 14.72 -14.27
C ASP A 49 19.11 13.32 -14.34
N PRO A 50 18.82 12.79 -15.54
CA PRO A 50 18.29 11.44 -15.73
C PRO A 50 19.16 10.32 -15.14
N HIS A 51 20.46 10.54 -14.98
CA HIS A 51 21.39 9.55 -14.42
C HIS A 51 21.45 9.57 -12.89
N SER A 52 20.87 10.60 -12.26
CA SER A 52 20.82 10.76 -10.82
C SER A 52 19.85 9.77 -10.20
N LYS A 53 20.37 8.86 -9.37
CA LYS A 53 19.60 7.78 -8.72
C LYS A 53 19.60 7.97 -7.22
N ILE A 54 18.46 7.66 -6.62
CA ILE A 54 18.30 7.65 -5.17
C ILE A 54 19.21 6.53 -4.61
N PRO A 55 19.89 6.77 -3.47
CA PRO A 55 20.71 5.75 -2.84
C PRO A 55 19.93 4.44 -2.62
N SER A 56 20.53 3.31 -2.99
CA SER A 56 19.90 1.99 -2.92
C SER A 56 19.43 1.63 -1.51
N GLY A 57 20.09 2.14 -0.47
CA GLY A 57 19.67 1.96 0.92
C GLY A 57 18.31 2.60 1.22
N VAL A 58 18.03 3.80 0.69
CA VAL A 58 16.75 4.49 0.90
C VAL A 58 15.65 3.77 0.13
N VAL A 59 15.91 3.38 -1.12
CA VAL A 59 14.97 2.60 -1.93
C VAL A 59 14.60 1.29 -1.25
N GLY A 60 15.63 0.54 -0.81
CA GLY A 60 15.44 -0.74 -0.11
C GLY A 60 14.73 -0.57 1.23
N PHE A 61 14.96 0.52 1.95
CA PHE A 61 14.27 0.80 3.20
C PHE A 61 12.78 1.10 2.98
N THR A 62 12.44 1.90 1.98
CA THR A 62 11.03 2.21 1.64
C THR A 62 10.26 0.95 1.26
N VAL A 63 10.79 0.14 0.34
CA VAL A 63 10.16 -1.13 -0.07
C VAL A 63 10.17 -2.16 1.08
N GLY A 64 11.23 -2.15 1.89
CA GLY A 64 11.43 -3.04 3.02
C GLY A 64 10.42 -2.80 4.15
N ILE A 65 10.16 -1.54 4.53
CA ILE A 65 9.14 -1.21 5.55
C ILE A 65 7.75 -1.62 5.07
N PHE A 66 7.43 -1.37 3.79
CA PHE A 66 6.15 -1.80 3.21
C PHE A 66 6.00 -3.33 3.34
N SER A 67 7.02 -4.08 2.92
CA SER A 67 7.03 -5.56 3.00
C SER A 67 6.96 -6.07 4.43
N LEU A 68 7.67 -5.44 5.37
CA LEU A 68 7.66 -5.77 6.78
C LEU A 68 6.25 -5.57 7.38
N GLY A 69 5.60 -4.45 7.07
CA GLY A 69 4.22 -4.17 7.50
C GLY A 69 3.23 -5.21 6.99
N CYS A 70 3.40 -5.65 5.74
CA CYS A 70 2.60 -6.73 5.16
C CYS A 70 2.79 -8.05 5.89
N ILE A 71 4.04 -8.41 6.20
CA ILE A 71 4.36 -9.64 6.94
C ILE A 71 3.70 -9.60 8.32
N ILE A 72 3.90 -8.53 9.08
CA ILE A 72 3.36 -8.38 10.44
C ILE A 72 1.84 -8.49 10.43
N THR A 73 1.17 -7.82 9.49
CA THR A 73 -0.29 -7.81 9.39
C THR A 73 -0.84 -9.16 8.90
N SER A 74 -0.11 -9.83 8.01
CA SER A 74 -0.48 -11.16 7.50
C SER A 74 -0.22 -12.29 8.51
N MET A 75 0.49 -12.03 9.62
CA MET A 75 0.71 -13.05 10.63
C MET A 75 -0.62 -13.59 11.17
N PRO A 76 -0.75 -14.90 11.41
CA PRO A 76 -2.01 -15.52 11.84
C PRO A 76 -2.55 -14.92 13.14
N VAL A 77 -1.67 -14.53 14.05
CA VAL A 77 -2.04 -13.95 15.35
C VAL A 77 -2.78 -12.63 15.17
N VAL A 78 -2.29 -11.76 14.27
CA VAL A 78 -2.90 -10.46 14.00
C VAL A 78 -4.14 -10.64 13.14
N SER A 79 -4.04 -11.39 12.04
CA SER A 79 -5.13 -11.60 11.11
C SER A 79 -6.33 -12.31 11.75
N SER A 80 -6.13 -13.41 12.49
CA SER A 80 -7.23 -14.14 13.13
C SER A 80 -7.91 -13.28 14.20
N TYR A 81 -7.14 -12.52 14.99
CA TYR A 81 -7.73 -11.64 16.01
C TYR A 81 -8.68 -10.60 15.39
N PHE A 82 -8.26 -9.94 14.32
CA PHE A 82 -9.08 -8.94 13.62
C PHE A 82 -10.28 -9.56 12.90
N LEU A 83 -10.11 -10.74 12.29
CA LEU A 83 -11.19 -11.39 11.54
C LEU A 83 -12.25 -12.01 12.44
N ASP A 84 -11.85 -12.63 13.55
CA ASP A 84 -12.74 -13.38 14.45
C ASP A 84 -13.38 -12.47 15.51
N THR A 85 -12.66 -11.46 16.01
CA THR A 85 -13.16 -10.57 17.09
C THR A 85 -13.87 -9.33 16.55
N TRP A 86 -13.34 -8.69 15.50
CA TRP A 86 -13.89 -7.46 14.93
C TRP A 86 -14.79 -7.70 13.72
N GLY A 87 -14.73 -8.90 13.13
CA GLY A 87 -15.48 -9.26 11.95
C GLY A 87 -14.88 -8.72 10.65
N ARG A 88 -15.11 -9.46 9.56
CA ARG A 88 -14.50 -9.20 8.24
C ARG A 88 -14.75 -7.80 7.69
N ARG A 89 -15.99 -7.28 7.78
CA ARG A 89 -16.34 -5.96 7.22
C ARG A 89 -15.61 -4.82 7.93
N SER A 90 -15.59 -4.85 9.26
CA SER A 90 -14.95 -3.81 10.08
C SER A 90 -13.44 -3.81 9.88
N SER A 91 -12.83 -4.99 9.76
CA SER A 91 -11.39 -5.12 9.48
C SER A 91 -11.00 -4.50 8.13
N ILE A 92 -11.82 -4.69 7.09
CA ILE A 92 -11.56 -4.08 5.77
C ILE A 92 -11.65 -2.56 5.87
N ILE A 93 -12.70 -2.02 6.50
CA ILE A 93 -12.87 -0.56 6.64
C ILE A 93 -11.71 0.06 7.43
N PHE A 94 -11.29 -0.58 8.52
CA PHE A 94 -10.16 -0.11 9.32
C PHE A 94 -8.85 -0.11 8.53
N GLY A 95 -8.58 -1.17 7.77
CA GLY A 95 -7.42 -1.23 6.86
C GLY A 95 -7.45 -0.12 5.81
N THR A 96 -8.61 0.15 5.21
CA THR A 96 -8.79 1.26 4.27
C THR A 96 -8.56 2.62 4.91
N MET A 97 -8.95 2.84 6.17
CA MET A 97 -8.68 4.08 6.88
C MET A 97 -7.18 4.32 7.09
N ILE A 98 -6.44 3.28 7.52
CA ILE A 98 -4.97 3.37 7.66
C ILE A 98 -4.33 3.67 6.30
N PHE A 99 -4.77 2.98 5.25
CA PHE A 99 -4.30 3.20 3.89
C PHE A 99 -4.51 4.66 3.44
N LEU A 100 -5.70 5.22 3.69
CA LEU A 100 -6.04 6.59 3.32
C LEU A 100 -5.18 7.63 4.06
N VAL A 101 -4.87 7.39 5.34
CA VAL A 101 -3.92 8.21 6.11
C VAL A 101 -2.52 8.13 5.48
N GLY A 102 -2.08 6.95 5.06
CA GLY A 102 -0.82 6.75 4.33
C GLY A 102 -0.78 7.56 3.03
N CYS A 103 -1.84 7.51 2.22
CA CYS A 103 -1.94 8.30 1.00
C CYS A 103 -1.85 9.82 1.26
N ILE A 104 -2.47 10.31 2.34
CA ILE A 104 -2.40 11.74 2.69
C ILE A 104 -0.97 12.14 3.07
N ILE A 105 -0.23 11.28 3.76
CA ILE A 105 1.16 11.55 4.14
C ILE A 105 2.09 11.52 2.91
N GLN A 106 1.77 10.70 1.92
CA GLN A 106 2.56 10.52 0.69
C GLN A 106 2.21 11.53 -0.43
N ALA A 107 1.06 12.20 -0.33
CA ALA A 107 0.60 13.21 -1.28
C ALA A 107 1.39 14.53 -1.15
#